data_AF-A0A7J4SDJ7-F1
#
_entry.id   AF-A0A7J4SDJ7-F1
#
_cell.length_a   1.000
_cell.length_b   1.000
_cell.length_c   1.000
_cell.angle_alpha   90.00
_cell.angle_beta   90.00
_cell.angle_gamma   90.00
#
_symmetry.space_group_name_H-M   'P 1'
#
loop_
_entity.id
_entity.type
_entity.pdbx_description
1 polymer ?
#
loop_
_entity_poly.entity_id
_entity_poly.type
_entity_poly.pdbx_seq_one_letter_code
_entity_poly.pdbx_strand_id
1 'polypeptide(L)'
;MLKEESFHLGTGANGIRRIVRAGVIPVAFLQKYINKWVSTGLDLFGTDESTSAQWAYVYGVKGRYDERESSEKADREHLNEASRMLYFDEIRADMKRTSKARKEGEPELFCPSDKFNRGIGMYSDKRYTITGEPFEGSDSEWQKYLDDNLPTEADEKKLMEEYMAPGVEWIQYREWKE
;
A
#
# COMPACT_ATOMS: atom_id res chain seq x y z
N MET A 1 -17.41 -8.79 11.80
CA MET A 1 -16.62 -8.30 10.65
C MET A 1 -15.87 -7.00 10.94
N LEU A 2 -16.43 -5.78 10.85
CA LEU A 2 -15.60 -4.55 10.97
C LEU A 2 -14.81 -4.41 12.29
N LYS A 3 -15.39 -4.84 13.42
CA LYS A 3 -14.66 -4.88 14.71
C LYS A 3 -13.45 -5.82 14.66
N GLU A 4 -13.57 -6.96 14.00
CA GLU A 4 -12.47 -7.92 13.82
C GLU A 4 -11.44 -7.39 12.83
N GLU A 5 -11.88 -6.70 11.77
CA GLU A 5 -10.98 -6.08 10.78
C GLU A 5 -10.02 -5.07 11.43
N SER A 6 -10.50 -4.31 12.42
CA SER A 6 -9.62 -3.40 13.17
C SER A 6 -8.46 -4.12 13.88
N PHE A 7 -8.64 -5.37 14.28
CA PHE A 7 -7.58 -6.20 14.85
C PHE A 7 -6.56 -6.60 13.78
N HIS A 8 -7.01 -6.97 12.57
CA HIS A 8 -6.13 -7.33 11.45
C HIS A 8 -5.30 -6.13 10.98
N LEU A 9 -5.94 -4.96 10.81
CA LEU A 9 -5.27 -3.71 10.48
C LEU A 9 -4.24 -3.33 11.55
N GLY A 10 -4.63 -3.41 12.82
CA GLY A 10 -3.74 -3.15 13.94
C GLY A 10 -2.55 -4.11 13.99
N THR A 11 -2.76 -5.39 13.70
CA THR A 11 -1.70 -6.41 13.68
C THR A 11 -0.68 -6.12 12.58
N GLY A 12 -1.14 -5.84 11.36
CA GLY A 12 -0.28 -5.51 10.22
C GLY A 12 0.53 -4.24 10.46
N ALA A 13 -0.14 -3.12 10.77
CA ALA A 13 0.51 -1.82 10.96
C ALA A 13 1.53 -1.83 12.12
N ASN A 14 1.18 -2.46 13.25
CA ASN A 14 2.12 -2.58 14.37
C ASN A 14 3.28 -3.53 14.05
N GLY A 15 3.05 -4.59 13.26
CA GLY A 15 4.10 -5.47 12.78
C GLY A 15 5.17 -4.70 12.00
N ILE A 16 4.77 -3.95 10.98
CA ILE A 16 5.68 -3.14 10.16
C ILE A 16 6.41 -2.11 11.03
N ARG A 17 5.71 -1.42 11.93
CA ARG A 17 6.34 -0.44 12.84
C ARG A 17 7.41 -1.06 13.73
N ARG A 18 7.21 -2.29 14.19
CA ARG A 18 8.20 -3.02 15.01
C ARG A 18 9.42 -3.47 14.20
N ILE A 19 9.25 -3.80 12.93
CA ILE A 19 10.35 -4.09 11.99
C ILE A 19 11.18 -2.81 11.75
N VAL A 20 10.50 -1.71 11.38
CA VAL A 20 11.14 -0.41 11.16
C VAL A 20 11.93 0.05 12.40
N ARG A 21 11.36 -0.15 13.58
CA ARG A 21 12.02 0.19 14.85
C ARG A 21 13.22 -0.69 15.17
N ALA A 22 13.17 -1.98 14.81
CA ALA A 22 14.32 -2.87 14.96
C ALA A 22 15.49 -2.38 14.11
N GLY A 23 15.21 -1.95 12.87
CA GLY A 23 16.20 -1.36 11.96
C GLY A 23 17.19 -2.36 11.38
N VAL A 24 16.90 -3.66 11.48
CA VAL A 24 17.70 -4.74 10.86
C VAL A 24 17.43 -4.80 9.36
N ILE A 25 16.17 -4.63 8.96
CA ILE A 25 15.77 -4.57 7.56
C ILE A 25 15.84 -3.09 7.13
N PRO A 26 16.66 -2.74 6.13
CA PRO A 26 16.77 -1.35 5.67
C PRO A 26 15.42 -0.81 5.18
N VAL A 27 15.14 0.46 5.45
CA VAL A 27 13.85 1.07 5.08
C VAL A 27 13.64 1.09 3.57
N ALA A 28 14.70 1.35 2.81
CA ALA A 28 14.64 1.28 1.34
C ALA A 28 14.25 -0.12 0.82
N PHE A 29 14.66 -1.19 1.53
CA PHE A 29 14.27 -2.55 1.20
C PHE A 29 12.79 -2.80 1.50
N LEU A 30 12.31 -2.34 2.66
CA LEU A 30 10.88 -2.40 3.02
C LEU A 30 10.00 -1.62 2.03
N GLN A 31 10.49 -0.47 1.54
CA GLN A 31 9.76 0.37 0.58
C GLN A 31 9.38 -0.41 -0.68
N LYS A 32 10.21 -1.35 -1.16
CA LYS A 32 9.86 -2.22 -2.30
C LYS A 32 8.58 -3.02 -2.06
N TYR A 33 8.43 -3.60 -0.87
CA TYR A 33 7.24 -4.36 -0.50
C TYR A 33 6.01 -3.46 -0.32
N ILE A 34 6.19 -2.25 0.23
CA ILE A 34 5.12 -1.25 0.30
C ILE A 34 4.67 -0.87 -1.12
N ASN A 35 5.60 -0.62 -2.04
CA ASN A 35 5.31 -0.30 -3.44
C ASN A 35 4.45 -1.39 -4.09
N LYS A 36 4.83 -2.67 -3.93
CA LYS A 36 4.10 -3.84 -4.45
C LYS A 36 2.68 -3.96 -3.88
N TRP A 37 2.56 -3.97 -2.56
CA TRP A 37 1.29 -4.30 -1.92
C TRP A 37 0.29 -3.16 -1.96
N VAL A 38 0.75 -1.90 -1.93
CA VAL A 38 -0.15 -0.76 -2.13
C VAL A 38 -0.72 -0.77 -3.54
N SER A 39 0.11 -0.90 -4.59
CA SER A 39 -0.42 -0.87 -5.96
C SER A 39 -1.39 -2.02 -6.22
N THR A 40 -1.09 -3.22 -5.71
CA THR A 40 -1.98 -4.38 -5.76
C THR A 40 -3.30 -4.13 -5.02
N GLY A 41 -3.25 -3.51 -3.84
CA GLY A 41 -4.44 -3.18 -3.05
C GLY A 41 -5.36 -2.18 -3.76
N LEU A 42 -4.79 -1.22 -4.48
CA LEU A 42 -5.55 -0.22 -5.24
C LEU A 42 -6.35 -0.82 -6.40
N ASP A 43 -5.84 -1.89 -7.02
CA ASP A 43 -6.54 -2.58 -8.10
C ASP A 43 -7.78 -3.35 -7.64
N LEU A 44 -7.84 -3.76 -6.35
CA LEU A 44 -8.99 -4.49 -5.80
C LEU A 44 -10.31 -3.69 -5.84
N PHE A 45 -10.23 -2.37 -6.00
CA PHE A 45 -11.41 -1.50 -6.11
C PHE A 45 -12.05 -1.52 -7.50
N GLY A 46 -11.41 -2.13 -8.51
CA GLY A 46 -11.94 -2.21 -9.87
C GLY A 46 -11.61 -0.97 -10.72
N THR A 47 -12.34 -0.78 -11.82
CA THR A 47 -12.18 0.39 -12.70
C THR A 47 -12.73 1.66 -12.05
N ASP A 48 -12.17 2.81 -12.43
CA ASP A 48 -12.53 4.14 -11.90
C ASP A 48 -13.99 4.47 -12.16
N GLU A 49 -14.40 4.37 -13.42
CA GLU A 49 -15.79 4.44 -13.85
C GLU A 49 -16.39 3.03 -13.96
N SER A 50 -17.54 2.81 -13.33
CA SER A 50 -18.14 1.47 -13.27
C SER A 50 -19.67 1.49 -13.24
N THR A 51 -20.27 1.05 -14.35
CA THR A 51 -21.73 0.87 -14.44
C THR A 51 -22.26 -0.15 -13.44
N SER A 52 -21.49 -1.19 -13.11
CA SER A 52 -21.90 -2.18 -12.11
C SER A 52 -21.90 -1.60 -10.69
N ALA A 53 -20.90 -0.76 -10.34
CA ALA A 53 -20.89 -0.04 -9.06
C ALA A 53 -22.06 0.95 -8.97
N GLN A 54 -22.31 1.71 -10.06
CA GLN A 54 -23.44 2.63 -10.15
C GLN A 54 -24.77 1.94 -9.86
N TRP A 55 -25.06 0.81 -10.52
CA TRP A 55 -26.32 0.10 -10.31
C TRP A 55 -26.41 -0.57 -8.95
N ALA A 56 -25.31 -1.11 -8.41
CA ALA A 56 -25.29 -1.62 -7.03
C ALA A 56 -25.65 -0.53 -6.01
N TYR A 57 -25.21 0.71 -6.24
CA TYR A 57 -25.60 1.85 -5.42
C TYR A 57 -27.07 2.23 -5.61
N VAL A 58 -27.55 2.34 -6.85
CA VAL A 58 -28.96 2.68 -7.17
C VAL A 58 -29.94 1.66 -6.59
N TYR A 59 -29.59 0.37 -6.64
CA TYR A 59 -30.41 -0.71 -6.07
C TYR A 59 -30.30 -0.81 -4.55
N GLY A 60 -29.45 -0.02 -3.89
CA GLY A 60 -29.26 -0.04 -2.44
C GLY A 60 -28.48 -1.25 -1.92
N VAL A 61 -27.71 -1.92 -2.78
CA VAL A 61 -26.88 -3.08 -2.41
C VAL A 61 -25.55 -2.64 -1.79
N LYS A 62 -24.94 -1.57 -2.30
CA LYS A 62 -23.66 -1.05 -1.80
C LYS A 62 -23.67 0.49 -1.74
N GLY A 63 -23.59 1.05 -0.54
CA GLY A 63 -23.42 2.50 -0.31
C GLY A 63 -21.95 2.93 -0.28
N ARG A 64 -21.69 4.24 -0.19
CA ARG A 64 -20.34 4.74 0.09
C ARG A 64 -19.97 4.49 1.55
N TYR A 65 -18.69 4.65 1.85
CA TYR A 65 -18.21 4.77 3.22
C TYR A 65 -19.00 5.88 3.95
N ASP A 66 -19.51 5.58 5.14
CA ASP A 66 -20.33 6.47 5.97
C ASP A 66 -21.43 7.22 5.20
N GLU A 67 -22.12 6.54 4.27
CA GLU A 67 -23.14 7.12 3.39
C GLU A 67 -24.18 7.99 4.12
N ARG A 68 -24.58 7.60 5.33
CA ARG A 68 -25.61 8.31 6.12
C ARG A 68 -25.09 9.61 6.73
N GLU A 69 -23.78 9.73 6.89
CA GLU A 69 -23.11 10.91 7.44
C GLU A 69 -22.62 11.86 6.34
N SER A 70 -22.53 11.38 5.08
CA SER A 70 -22.17 12.20 3.94
C SER A 70 -23.19 13.31 3.69
N SER A 71 -22.73 14.56 3.75
CA SER A 71 -23.52 15.74 3.35
C SER A 71 -23.57 15.95 1.83
N GLU A 72 -22.64 15.33 1.10
CA GLU A 72 -22.53 15.47 -0.35
C GLU A 72 -23.26 14.36 -1.11
N LYS A 73 -23.81 14.72 -2.28
CA LYS A 73 -24.41 13.76 -3.21
C LYS A 73 -23.33 12.85 -3.77
N ALA A 74 -23.64 11.56 -3.87
CA ALA A 74 -22.74 10.60 -4.50
C ALA A 74 -22.56 10.93 -5.98
N ASP A 75 -21.30 11.07 -6.40
CA ASP A 75 -20.92 10.87 -7.78
C ASP A 75 -20.99 9.37 -8.08
N ARG A 76 -21.97 8.99 -8.90
CA ARG A 76 -22.30 7.57 -9.13
C ARG A 76 -21.40 6.92 -10.15
N GLU A 77 -20.70 7.72 -10.97
CA GLU A 77 -19.78 7.21 -11.98
C GLU A 77 -18.46 6.81 -11.31
N HIS A 78 -18.04 7.55 -10.27
CA HIS A 78 -16.74 7.42 -9.60
C HIS A 78 -16.79 6.74 -8.21
N LEU A 79 -17.75 5.86 -7.94
CA LEU A 79 -17.93 5.22 -6.62
C LEU A 79 -16.74 4.34 -6.18
N ASN A 80 -16.14 3.63 -7.14
CA ASN A 80 -14.98 2.78 -6.88
C ASN A 80 -13.75 3.63 -6.57
N GLU A 81 -13.53 4.68 -7.37
CA GLU A 81 -12.46 5.65 -7.16
C GLU A 81 -12.57 6.33 -5.80
N ALA A 82 -13.76 6.81 -5.43
CA ALA A 82 -13.99 7.43 -4.12
C ALA A 82 -13.62 6.50 -2.96
N SER A 83 -14.01 5.22 -3.03
CA SER A 83 -13.66 4.21 -2.02
C SER A 83 -12.15 3.92 -2.00
N ARG A 84 -11.52 3.84 -3.18
CA ARG A 84 -10.08 3.62 -3.33
C ARG A 84 -9.27 4.75 -2.70
N MET A 85 -9.69 6.00 -2.89
CA MET A 85 -8.98 7.17 -2.37
C MET A 85 -9.04 7.27 -0.85
N LEU A 86 -10.16 6.90 -0.22
CA LEU A 86 -10.25 6.80 1.25
C LEU A 86 -9.24 5.78 1.80
N TYR A 87 -9.24 4.58 1.23
CA TYR A 87 -8.27 3.54 1.58
C TYR A 87 -6.81 4.00 1.37
N PHE A 88 -6.55 4.68 0.27
CA PHE A 88 -5.22 5.18 -0.07
C PHE A 88 -4.72 6.25 0.91
N ASP A 89 -5.60 7.17 1.32
CA ASP A 89 -5.27 8.21 2.29
C ASP A 89 -4.99 7.64 3.68
N GLU A 90 -5.72 6.60 4.10
CA GLU A 90 -5.45 5.88 5.35
C GLU A 90 -4.06 5.25 5.35
N ILE A 91 -3.68 4.56 4.27
CA ILE A 91 -2.35 3.95 4.15
C ILE A 91 -1.28 5.03 4.12
N ARG A 92 -1.49 6.12 3.38
CA ARG A 92 -0.55 7.25 3.33
C ARG A 92 -0.32 7.84 4.71
N ALA A 93 -1.38 8.02 5.49
CA ALA A 93 -1.27 8.47 6.87
C ALA A 93 -0.53 7.45 7.75
N ASP A 94 -0.76 6.15 7.55
CA ASP A 94 -0.07 5.13 8.32
C ASP A 94 1.42 5.02 7.99
N MET A 95 1.81 5.08 6.71
CA MET A 95 3.22 5.08 6.31
C MET A 95 3.98 6.26 6.93
N LYS A 96 3.37 7.45 6.95
CA LYS A 96 3.93 8.62 7.65
C LYS A 96 4.11 8.37 9.15
N ARG A 97 3.15 7.73 9.83
CA ARG A 97 3.26 7.41 11.27
C ARG A 97 4.33 6.34 11.52
N THR A 98 4.35 5.31 10.70
CA THR A 98 5.26 4.16 10.80
C THR A 98 6.70 4.58 10.53
N SER A 99 6.92 5.49 9.57
CA SER A 99 8.24 6.04 9.26
C SER A 99 8.90 6.77 10.44
N LYS A 100 8.14 7.29 11.40
CA LYS A 100 8.69 7.98 12.59
C LYS A 100 9.53 7.07 13.49
N ALA A 101 9.37 5.76 13.38
CA ALA A 101 10.10 4.79 14.20
C ALA A 101 11.46 4.38 13.60
N ARG A 102 11.83 4.92 12.42
CA ARG A 102 13.07 4.58 11.72
C ARG A 102 14.32 4.94 12.53
N LYS A 103 15.43 4.27 12.25
CA LYS A 103 16.76 4.64 12.78
C LYS A 103 17.26 5.94 12.14
N GLU A 104 18.17 6.63 12.81
CA GLU A 104 18.81 7.83 12.26
C GLU A 104 19.55 7.50 10.95
N GLY A 105 19.42 8.37 9.95
CA GLY A 105 20.02 8.18 8.62
C GLY A 105 19.17 7.35 7.63
N GLU A 106 18.16 6.61 8.10
CA GLU A 106 17.25 5.89 7.21
C GLU A 106 16.28 6.85 6.47
N PRO A 107 15.94 6.56 5.20
CA PRO A 107 14.94 7.33 4.46
C PRO A 107 13.54 7.20 5.07
N GLU A 108 12.62 8.06 4.64
CA GLU A 108 11.22 7.94 5.05
C GLU A 108 10.52 6.79 4.32
N LEU A 109 9.60 6.11 5.00
CA LEU A 109 8.62 5.25 4.34
C LEU A 109 7.50 6.13 3.80
N PHE A 110 7.05 5.82 2.59
CA PHE A 110 5.95 6.53 1.96
C PHE A 110 5.03 5.56 1.21
N CYS A 111 3.83 6.03 0.93
CA CYS A 111 2.89 5.34 0.06
C CYS A 111 3.21 5.75 -1.39
N PRO A 112 3.44 4.80 -2.33
CA PRO A 112 3.70 5.14 -3.73
C PRO A 112 2.52 5.90 -4.33
N SER A 113 2.73 6.55 -5.48
CA SER A 113 1.64 7.15 -6.25
C SER A 113 0.55 6.11 -6.56
N ASP A 114 -0.70 6.55 -6.54
CA ASP A 114 -1.89 5.80 -6.96
C ASP A 114 -1.88 5.40 -8.44
N LYS A 115 -0.96 5.96 -9.22
CA LYS A 115 -0.73 5.67 -10.64
C LYS A 115 0.32 4.59 -10.85
N PHE A 116 1.17 4.35 -9.85
CA PHE A 116 2.29 3.43 -9.96
C PHE A 116 1.80 1.97 -10.02
N ASN A 117 2.32 1.22 -11.01
CA ASN A 117 2.17 -0.22 -11.12
C ASN A 117 0.71 -0.73 -10.96
N ARG A 118 -0.20 -0.08 -11.67
CA ARG A 118 -1.63 -0.41 -11.72
C ARG A 118 -1.89 -1.42 -12.82
N GLY A 119 -2.69 -2.44 -12.54
CA GLY A 119 -3.20 -3.41 -13.50
C GLY A 119 -4.66 -3.18 -13.89
N ILE A 120 -5.39 -2.32 -13.17
CA ILE A 120 -6.81 -2.03 -13.42
C ILE A 120 -7.06 -0.52 -13.42
N GLY A 121 -7.94 -0.06 -14.32
CA GLY A 121 -8.43 1.31 -14.38
C GLY A 121 -7.60 2.22 -15.30
N MET A 122 -7.76 3.53 -15.16
CA MET A 122 -7.24 4.54 -16.09
C MET A 122 -5.72 4.56 -16.27
N TYR A 123 -4.98 3.87 -15.40
CA TYR A 123 -3.53 3.80 -15.37
C TYR A 123 -2.97 2.42 -15.76
N SER A 124 -3.80 1.41 -16.09
CA SER A 124 -3.36 0.02 -16.32
C SER A 124 -2.32 -0.15 -17.44
N ASP A 125 -2.44 0.65 -18.50
CA ASP A 125 -1.57 0.58 -19.68
C ASP A 125 -0.56 1.74 -19.72
N LYS A 126 -0.29 2.37 -18.57
CA LYS A 126 0.58 3.53 -18.47
C LYS A 126 1.73 3.27 -17.49
N ARG A 127 2.87 3.90 -17.75
CA ARG A 127 4.05 3.82 -16.88
C ARG A 127 4.17 5.12 -16.10
N TYR A 128 4.05 5.01 -14.79
CA TYR A 128 4.31 6.09 -13.85
C TYR A 128 5.36 5.63 -12.86
N THR A 129 6.25 6.53 -12.44
CA THR A 129 7.21 6.29 -11.36
C THR A 129 6.49 6.09 -10.02
N ILE A 130 7.22 5.61 -9.00
CA ILE A 130 6.71 5.49 -7.63
C ILE A 130 6.24 6.83 -7.03
N THR A 131 6.71 7.95 -7.57
CA THR A 131 6.35 9.33 -7.17
C THR A 131 5.26 9.94 -8.06
N GLY A 132 4.88 9.28 -9.16
CA GLY A 132 3.70 9.61 -9.97
C GLY A 132 3.98 10.45 -11.21
N GLU A 133 5.25 10.61 -11.59
CA GLU A 133 5.63 11.19 -12.88
C GLU A 133 5.50 10.17 -14.00
N PRO A 134 5.08 10.56 -15.22
CA PRO A 134 5.15 9.68 -16.38
C PRO A 134 6.58 9.17 -16.59
N PHE A 135 6.73 7.87 -16.82
CA PHE A 135 8.02 7.27 -17.13
C PHE A 135 8.23 7.25 -18.65
N GLU A 136 9.31 7.89 -19.11
CA GLU A 136 9.73 7.89 -20.50
C GLU A 136 11.00 7.03 -20.63
N GLY A 137 10.88 5.91 -21.34
CA GLY A 137 11.99 4.97 -21.52
C GLY A 137 11.54 3.70 -22.24
N SER A 138 12.52 2.90 -22.64
CA SER A 138 12.32 1.59 -23.26
C SER A 138 11.71 0.57 -22.29
N ASP A 139 11.20 -0.53 -22.84
CA ASP A 139 10.67 -1.64 -22.04
C ASP A 139 11.72 -2.24 -21.09
N SER A 140 12.98 -2.29 -21.53
CA SER A 140 14.09 -2.78 -20.69
C SER A 140 14.40 -1.82 -19.55
N GLU A 141 14.33 -0.51 -19.77
CA GLU A 141 14.53 0.49 -18.71
C GLU A 141 13.37 0.48 -17.72
N TRP A 142 12.15 0.28 -18.20
CA TRP A 142 10.99 0.10 -17.33
C TRP A 142 11.10 -1.17 -16.48
N GLN A 143 11.48 -2.30 -17.07
CA GLN A 143 11.68 -3.54 -16.30
C GLN A 143 12.76 -3.35 -15.24
N LYS A 144 13.88 -2.71 -15.59
CA LYS A 144 14.92 -2.38 -14.62
C LYS A 144 14.38 -1.47 -13.51
N TYR A 145 13.57 -0.47 -13.84
CA TYR A 145 12.94 0.40 -12.86
C TYR A 145 12.02 -0.40 -11.91
N LEU A 146 11.27 -1.38 -12.42
CA LEU A 146 10.47 -2.27 -11.60
C LEU A 146 11.34 -3.12 -10.67
N ASP A 147 12.41 -3.74 -11.17
CA ASP A 147 13.33 -4.56 -10.35
C ASP A 147 14.01 -3.74 -9.24
N ASP A 148 14.30 -2.47 -9.52
CA ASP A 148 14.88 -1.54 -8.55
C ASP A 148 13.85 -1.08 -7.48
N ASN A 149 12.54 -1.16 -7.77
CA ASN A 149 11.48 -0.59 -6.91
C ASN A 149 10.43 -1.59 -6.38
N LEU A 150 10.46 -2.85 -6.83
CA LEU A 150 9.60 -3.95 -6.41
C LEU A 150 10.47 -5.12 -5.91
N PRO A 151 9.95 -5.99 -5.02
CA PRO A 151 10.73 -7.12 -4.56
C PRO A 151 10.90 -8.15 -5.68
N THR A 152 12.16 -8.48 -5.95
CA THR A 152 12.58 -9.55 -6.87
C THR A 152 12.77 -10.88 -6.13
N GLU A 153 12.97 -11.98 -6.86
CA GLU A 153 13.33 -13.26 -6.24
C GLU A 153 14.63 -13.18 -5.42
N ALA A 154 15.59 -12.36 -5.86
CA ALA A 154 16.83 -12.12 -5.13
C ALA A 154 16.57 -11.34 -3.83
N ASP A 155 15.64 -10.37 -3.85
CA ASP A 155 15.20 -9.67 -2.64
C ASP A 155 14.52 -10.66 -1.68
N GLU A 156 13.58 -11.49 -2.15
CA GLU A 156 12.91 -12.48 -1.29
C GLU A 156 13.90 -13.46 -0.65
N LYS A 157 14.88 -13.94 -1.42
CA LYS A 157 15.96 -14.79 -0.89
C LYS A 157 16.76 -14.05 0.19
N LYS A 158 17.17 -12.81 -0.08
CA LYS A 158 17.91 -11.98 0.88
C LYS A 158 17.10 -11.72 2.15
N LEU A 159 15.80 -11.44 2.02
CA LEU A 159 14.91 -11.25 3.15
C LEU A 159 14.91 -12.48 4.06
N MET A 160 14.75 -13.68 3.49
CA MET A 160 14.63 -14.91 4.27
C MET A 160 15.95 -15.44 4.81
N GLU A 161 17.02 -15.38 4.02
CA GLU A 161 18.32 -16.00 4.35
C GLU A 161 19.27 -15.07 5.10
N GLU A 162 19.05 -13.75 5.06
CA GLU A 162 19.93 -12.77 5.72
C GLU A 162 19.15 -12.00 6.80
N TYR A 163 18.13 -11.23 6.39
CA TYR A 163 17.46 -10.34 7.33
C TYR A 163 16.56 -11.06 8.33
N MET A 164 15.87 -12.13 7.91
CA MET A 164 14.97 -12.93 8.74
C MET A 164 15.55 -14.31 9.08
N ALA A 165 16.86 -14.46 8.95
CA ALA A 165 17.55 -15.70 9.23
C ALA A 165 17.39 -16.13 10.71
N PRO A 166 17.49 -17.44 11.02
CA PRO A 166 17.45 -17.90 12.40
C PRO A 166 18.50 -17.21 13.28
N GLY A 167 18.05 -16.65 14.40
CA GLY A 167 18.92 -15.91 15.34
C GLY A 167 19.05 -14.41 15.07
N VAL A 168 18.47 -13.89 13.99
CA VAL A 168 18.43 -12.44 13.71
C VAL A 168 17.21 -11.81 14.38
N GLU A 169 17.44 -10.75 15.17
CA GLU A 169 16.37 -10.00 15.86
C GLU A 169 15.75 -8.92 14.96
N TRP A 170 15.11 -9.34 13.86
CA TRP A 170 14.61 -8.45 12.81
C TRP A 170 13.34 -7.67 13.15
N ILE A 171 12.73 -7.96 14.30
CA ILE A 171 11.52 -7.31 14.79
C ILE A 171 11.67 -7.00 16.27
N GLN A 172 11.26 -5.80 16.69
CA GLN A 172 11.22 -5.46 18.12
C GLN A 172 10.27 -6.43 18.83
N TYR A 173 10.73 -7.27 19.75
CA TYR A 173 9.84 -8.16 20.52
C TYR A 173 8.91 -7.39 21.45
N ARG A 174 7.77 -8.00 21.78
CA ARG A 174 6.82 -7.42 22.72
C ARG A 174 7.38 -7.64 24.13
N GLU A 175 7.63 -6.55 24.84
CA GLU A 175 7.92 -6.62 26.27
C GLU A 175 6.62 -6.90 27.02
N TRP A 176 6.60 -7.99 27.78
CA TRP A 176 5.54 -8.25 28.74
C TRP A 176 5.92 -7.55 30.03
N LYS A 177 5.00 -6.72 30.56
CA LYS A 177 5.15 -6.27 31.94
C LYS A 177 4.86 -7.46 32.83
N GLU A 178 5.79 -7.76 33.75
CA GLU A 178 5.54 -8.66 34.87
C GLU A 178 4.36 -8.19 35.72
#